data_AF-A0A1I0KSX1-F1
#
_entry.id   AF-A0A1I0KSX1-F1
#
_cell.length_a   1.000
_cell.length_b   1.000
_cell.length_c   1.000
_cell.angle_alpha   90.00
_cell.angle_beta   90.00
_cell.angle_gamma   90.00
#
_symmetry.space_group_name_H-M   'P 1'
#
loop_
_entity.id
_entity.type
_entity.pdbx_description
1 polymer ?
#
loop_
_entity_poly.entity_id
_entity_poly.type
_entity_poly.pdbx_seq_one_letter_code
_entity_poly.pdbx_strand_id
1 'polypeptide(L)'
;MLRIHDTRAGQVVPVQFGRLVRIYTCGPAVHRRAHLGDLRTHVLSDLVRRILERRRARVLACRNITDVGHLNDSEGDHEDAFRADATALNLRPPEHTPRASENVEPMIELVAKLVERGHAYTAPDGSVFFDVRTFPAYGELSGDRPEAPRPADWALWEPGDGELSWDSPWGRGVPGRHVACSALSLRFLGPAVDLHLGDIERCFPHDEAERAQSDAATGHEVVRHWVHGERLLFDGRAGSDVVLLSDVTAAGLDPLAVRMAFLEHHYRRRLDLTWDTLRAADRTLRRWRSRVAEWAESPSAPMAAGHVERVESALGDDLDTPAALRVLGELERDGSVPPGAKLEAFLHVDQVLGLDLPIDIGKAPTLPAGGQTWA
;
A
#
# COMPACT_ATOMS: atom_id res chain seq x y z
N MET A 1 -16.96 7.31 -11.01
CA MET A 1 -17.17 6.45 -9.81
C MET A 1 -15.93 5.60 -9.62
N LEU A 2 -15.50 5.30 -8.38
CA LEU A 2 -14.41 4.33 -8.17
C LEU A 2 -15.03 2.94 -8.12
N ARG A 3 -14.47 2.02 -8.88
CA ARG A 3 -14.72 0.59 -8.75
C ARG A 3 -13.41 -0.09 -8.40
N ILE A 4 -13.45 -1.07 -7.53
CA ILE A 4 -12.26 -1.82 -7.12
C ILE A 4 -12.63 -3.26 -6.87
N HIS A 5 -11.71 -4.18 -7.14
CA HIS A 5 -11.87 -5.56 -6.76
C HIS A 5 -11.81 -5.70 -5.25
N ASP A 6 -12.93 -6.12 -4.68
CA ASP A 6 -13.05 -6.47 -3.28
C ASP A 6 -12.72 -7.95 -3.13
N THR A 7 -11.65 -8.25 -2.41
CA THR A 7 -11.15 -9.62 -2.22
C THR A 7 -12.21 -10.52 -1.59
N ARG A 8 -12.97 -10.03 -0.61
CA ARG A 8 -14.02 -10.80 0.04
C ARG A 8 -15.21 -11.03 -0.89
N ALA A 9 -15.58 -10.03 -1.68
CA ALA A 9 -16.67 -10.18 -2.65
C ALA A 9 -16.27 -10.98 -3.90
N GLY A 10 -14.98 -11.19 -4.13
CA GLY A 10 -14.44 -11.88 -5.31
C GLY A 10 -14.72 -11.18 -6.64
N GLN A 11 -15.05 -9.88 -6.63
CA GLN A 11 -15.47 -9.14 -7.82
C GLN A 11 -15.20 -7.65 -7.71
N VAL A 12 -15.23 -6.96 -8.86
CA VAL A 12 -15.11 -5.50 -8.93
C VAL A 12 -16.42 -4.85 -8.52
N VAL A 13 -16.39 -4.13 -7.38
CA VAL A 13 -17.55 -3.47 -6.77
C VAL A 13 -17.37 -1.94 -6.77
N PRO A 14 -18.47 -1.17 -6.78
CA PRO A 14 -18.38 0.28 -6.59
C PRO A 14 -17.97 0.62 -5.16
N VAL A 15 -16.94 1.46 -5.01
CA VAL A 15 -16.57 2.06 -3.72
C VAL A 15 -17.50 3.25 -3.49
N GLN A 16 -18.50 3.06 -2.64
CA GLN A 16 -19.37 4.16 -2.20
C GLN A 16 -18.71 4.88 -1.04
N PHE A 17 -18.38 6.16 -1.24
CA PHE A 17 -17.79 6.99 -0.20
C PHE A 17 -18.55 8.29 -0.01
N GLY A 18 -18.58 8.75 1.25
CA GLY A 18 -19.02 10.09 1.60
C GLY A 18 -17.88 11.11 1.48
N ARG A 19 -17.96 12.19 2.27
CA ARG A 19 -16.89 13.20 2.30
C ARG A 19 -15.61 12.72 2.98
N LEU A 20 -15.69 11.72 3.87
CA LEU A 20 -14.55 11.14 4.58
C LEU A 20 -14.41 9.68 4.17
N VAL A 21 -13.19 9.25 3.86
CA VAL A 21 -12.82 7.86 3.57
C VAL A 21 -11.68 7.45 4.48
N ARG A 22 -11.86 6.35 5.20
CA ARG A 22 -10.87 5.78 6.13
C ARG A 22 -10.14 4.65 5.45
N ILE A 23 -8.82 4.77 5.39
CA ILE A 23 -7.95 3.79 4.74
C ILE A 23 -7.01 3.23 5.79
N TYR A 24 -7.01 1.91 5.97
CA TYR A 24 -5.96 1.23 6.71
C TYR A 24 -5.04 0.50 5.73
N THR A 25 -3.74 0.49 6.02
CA THR A 25 -2.76 -0.29 5.25
C THR A 25 -1.76 -0.89 6.23
N CYS A 26 -1.65 -2.21 6.24
CA CYS A 26 -0.67 -2.90 7.08
C CYS A 26 0.74 -2.37 6.81
N GLY A 27 1.43 -2.00 7.88
CA GLY A 27 2.74 -1.37 7.86
C GLY A 27 3.91 -2.31 7.59
N PRO A 28 5.12 -1.74 7.40
CA PRO A 28 6.33 -2.52 7.36
C PRO A 28 6.62 -3.16 8.73
N ALA A 29 7.17 -4.37 8.69
CA ALA A 29 7.80 -4.97 9.85
C ALA A 29 9.26 -4.55 9.88
N VAL A 30 9.67 -3.77 10.89
CA VAL A 30 10.96 -3.06 10.91
C VAL A 30 12.14 -3.92 11.39
N HIS A 31 12.01 -5.24 11.34
CA HIS A 31 13.11 -6.18 11.62
C HIS A 31 14.06 -6.35 10.41
N ARG A 32 13.66 -5.86 9.24
CA ARG A 32 14.47 -5.82 8.01
C ARG A 32 14.13 -4.58 7.18
N ARG A 33 15.01 -4.21 6.24
CA ARG A 33 14.67 -3.21 5.22
C ARG A 33 13.48 -3.69 4.37
N ALA A 34 12.62 -2.74 4.01
CA ALA A 34 11.53 -2.98 3.07
C ALA A 34 12.10 -3.18 1.67
N HIS A 35 11.65 -4.24 1.00
CA HIS A 35 12.03 -4.51 -0.38
C HIS A 35 10.96 -4.02 -1.35
N LEU A 36 11.24 -4.07 -2.66
CA LEU A 36 10.29 -3.57 -3.68
C LEU A 36 8.89 -4.20 -3.57
N GLY A 37 8.80 -5.48 -3.23
CA GLY A 37 7.51 -6.14 -2.94
C GLY A 37 6.69 -5.47 -1.82
N ASP A 38 7.31 -5.12 -0.68
CA ASP A 38 6.63 -4.42 0.42
C ASP A 38 6.16 -3.02 -0.05
N LEU A 39 7.02 -2.31 -0.79
CA LEU A 39 6.75 -0.97 -1.29
C LEU A 39 5.59 -0.94 -2.31
N ARG A 40 5.37 -2.02 -3.08
CA ARG A 40 4.27 -2.14 -4.05
C ARG A 40 2.90 -1.95 -3.39
N THR A 41 2.69 -2.53 -2.21
CA THR A 41 1.45 -2.38 -1.43
C THR A 41 1.22 -0.93 -1.03
N HIS A 42 2.28 -0.21 -0.67
CA HIS A 42 2.16 1.19 -0.28
C HIS A 42 1.95 2.12 -1.48
N VAL A 43 2.49 1.79 -2.66
CA VAL A 43 2.15 2.48 -3.92
C VAL A 43 0.68 2.27 -4.28
N LEU A 44 0.14 1.06 -4.07
CA LEU A 44 -1.29 0.78 -4.27
C LEU A 44 -2.18 1.63 -3.36
N SER A 45 -1.87 1.70 -2.06
CA SER A 45 -2.61 2.55 -1.10
C SER A 45 -2.54 4.03 -1.47
N ASP A 46 -1.36 4.53 -1.85
CA ASP A 46 -1.16 5.90 -2.34
C ASP A 46 -1.97 6.20 -3.62
N LEU A 47 -2.03 5.26 -4.58
CA LEU A 47 -2.84 5.40 -5.79
C LEU A 47 -4.34 5.52 -5.48
N VAL A 48 -4.86 4.65 -4.61
CA VAL A 48 -6.27 4.69 -4.17
C VAL A 48 -6.56 6.02 -3.48
N ARG A 49 -5.70 6.44 -2.55
CA ARG A 49 -5.81 7.73 -1.87
C ARG A 49 -5.86 8.89 -2.85
N ARG A 50 -4.93 8.94 -3.81
CA ARG A 50 -4.86 10.03 -4.80
C ARG A 50 -6.13 10.11 -5.64
N ILE A 51 -6.69 8.98 -6.09
CA ILE A 51 -7.94 8.95 -6.86
C ILE A 51 -9.14 9.45 -6.03
N LEU A 52 -9.24 9.03 -4.76
CA LEU A 52 -10.31 9.47 -3.87
C LEU A 52 -10.25 10.97 -3.59
N GLU A 53 -9.07 11.51 -3.31
CA GLU A 53 -8.87 12.95 -3.07
C GLU A 53 -9.14 13.78 -4.32
N ARG A 54 -8.78 13.29 -5.51
CA ARG A 54 -9.16 13.90 -6.80
C ARG A 54 -10.68 13.95 -7.00
N ARG A 55 -11.40 13.01 -6.40
CA ARG A 55 -12.86 12.98 -6.34
C ARG A 55 -13.43 13.73 -5.12
N ARG A 56 -12.62 14.59 -4.51
CA ARG A 56 -12.95 15.49 -3.40
C ARG A 56 -13.34 14.78 -2.10
N ALA A 57 -12.95 13.52 -1.94
CA ALA A 57 -13.00 12.87 -0.64
C ALA A 57 -11.83 13.36 0.24
N ARG A 58 -12.09 13.58 1.52
CA ARG A 58 -11.03 13.67 2.53
C ARG A 58 -10.65 12.24 2.90
N VAL A 59 -9.38 11.89 2.72
CA VAL A 59 -8.86 10.60 3.17
C VAL A 59 -8.29 10.76 4.57
N LEU A 60 -8.58 9.80 5.45
CA LEU A 60 -7.92 9.59 6.73
C LEU A 60 -7.23 8.23 6.65
N ALA A 61 -5.92 8.25 6.41
CA ALA A 61 -5.09 7.08 6.24
C ALA A 61 -4.33 6.75 7.53
N CYS A 62 -4.33 5.47 7.90
CA CYS A 62 -3.51 4.92 8.96
C CYS A 62 -2.63 3.80 8.39
N ARG A 63 -1.33 3.85 8.68
CA ARG A 63 -0.39 2.78 8.38
C ARG A 63 0.50 2.57 9.60
N ASN A 64 0.35 1.44 10.27
CA ASN A 64 1.14 1.18 11.47
C ASN A 64 2.63 0.96 11.15
N ILE A 65 3.44 0.82 12.20
CA ILE A 65 4.79 0.24 12.15
C ILE A 65 4.77 -0.98 13.06
N THR A 66 5.18 -2.13 12.54
CA THR A 66 5.26 -3.37 13.32
C THR A 66 6.68 -3.54 13.86
N ASP A 67 6.88 -3.11 15.09
CA ASP A 67 8.13 -3.16 15.85
C ASP A 67 8.07 -4.13 17.06
N VAL A 68 7.00 -4.92 17.16
CA VAL A 68 6.79 -5.97 18.18
C VAL A 68 6.27 -7.25 17.53
N GLY A 69 6.48 -8.40 18.18
CA GLY A 69 5.97 -9.70 17.71
C GLY A 69 6.92 -10.48 16.78
N HIS A 70 8.11 -9.97 16.50
CA HIS A 70 9.20 -10.68 15.84
C HIS A 70 10.46 -10.59 16.72
N LEU A 71 10.88 -11.72 17.29
CA LEU A 71 11.86 -11.86 18.38
C LEU A 71 13.33 -11.50 18.04
N ASN A 72 13.59 -10.63 17.07
CA ASN A 72 14.96 -10.25 16.74
C ASN A 72 15.15 -8.75 16.98
N ASP A 73 16.03 -8.43 17.92
CA ASP A 73 16.67 -7.12 18.07
C ASP A 73 17.13 -6.63 16.69
N SER A 74 16.39 -5.70 16.10
CA SER A 74 16.84 -5.06 14.88
C SER A 74 17.77 -3.92 15.26
N GLU A 75 19.05 -4.22 15.38
CA GLU A 75 20.13 -3.25 15.25
C GLU A 75 20.08 -2.67 13.83
N GLY A 76 19.26 -1.62 13.61
CA GLY A 76 19.15 -0.97 12.32
C GLY A 76 18.02 0.02 12.24
N ASP A 77 18.30 1.17 11.63
CA ASP A 77 17.31 2.22 11.36
C ASP A 77 16.41 1.88 10.15
N HIS A 78 15.75 0.72 10.23
CA HIS A 78 14.89 0.21 9.16
C HIS A 78 13.62 1.06 8.98
N GLU A 79 13.15 1.70 10.05
CA GLU A 79 12.02 2.62 9.99
C GLU A 79 12.37 3.87 9.19
N ASP A 80 13.51 4.53 9.45
CA ASP A 80 13.87 5.70 8.66
C ASP A 80 14.29 5.31 7.24
N ALA A 81 14.89 4.14 7.03
CA ALA A 81 15.10 3.60 5.69
C ALA A 81 13.77 3.43 4.92
N PHE A 82 12.72 2.88 5.56
CA PHE A 82 11.40 2.79 4.95
C PHE A 82 10.80 4.17 4.67
N ARG A 83 10.93 5.14 5.58
CA ARG A 83 10.45 6.52 5.37
C ARG A 83 11.17 7.20 4.21
N ALA A 84 12.48 7.00 4.09
CA ALA A 84 13.28 7.48 2.96
C ALA A 84 12.82 6.84 1.65
N ASP A 85 12.63 5.51 1.62
CA ASP A 85 12.17 4.79 0.43
C ASP A 85 10.74 5.21 0.04
N ALA A 86 9.84 5.40 1.01
CA ALA A 86 8.49 5.92 0.79
C ALA A 86 8.50 7.33 0.20
N THR A 87 9.39 8.20 0.68
CA THR A 87 9.56 9.57 0.16
C THR A 87 10.11 9.54 -1.26
N ALA A 88 11.12 8.71 -1.53
CA ALA A 88 11.72 8.54 -2.84
C ALA A 88 10.73 7.96 -3.88
N LEU A 89 9.74 7.17 -3.44
CA LEU A 89 8.63 6.68 -4.26
C LEU A 89 7.42 7.63 -4.33
N ASN A 90 7.57 8.86 -3.84
CA ASN A 90 6.54 9.90 -3.85
C ASN A 90 5.22 9.42 -3.20
N LEU A 91 5.33 8.67 -2.10
CA LEU A 91 4.18 8.26 -1.30
C LEU A 91 3.71 9.41 -0.42
N ARG A 92 2.40 9.66 -0.38
CA ARG A 92 1.84 10.63 0.57
C ARG A 92 1.91 10.05 1.99
N PRO A 93 2.36 10.84 2.98
CA PRO A 93 2.41 10.37 4.37
C PRO A 93 0.99 10.14 4.89
N PRO A 94 0.72 9.03 5.59
CA PRO A 94 -0.58 8.81 6.24
C PRO A 94 -0.77 9.81 7.39
N GLU A 95 -2.03 10.10 7.73
CA GLU A 95 -2.36 10.94 8.88
C GLU A 95 -1.94 10.30 10.21
N HIS A 96 -1.91 8.96 10.27
CA HIS A 96 -1.48 8.19 11.44
C HIS A 96 -0.42 7.15 11.07
N THR A 97 0.68 7.13 11.83
CA THR A 97 1.75 6.12 11.74
C THR A 97 2.06 5.52 13.12
N PRO A 98 1.11 4.81 13.75
CA PRO A 98 1.32 4.30 15.12
C PRO A 98 2.31 3.13 15.14
N ARG A 99 3.25 3.16 16.08
CA ARG A 99 4.09 2.02 16.42
C ARG A 99 3.34 1.04 17.30
N ALA A 100 3.55 -0.25 17.10
CA ALA A 100 2.90 -1.28 17.87
C ALA A 100 3.38 -1.29 19.34
N SER A 101 4.68 -1.11 19.59
CA SER A 101 5.28 -1.02 20.93
C SER A 101 4.72 0.13 21.78
N GLU A 102 4.37 1.25 21.14
CA GLU A 102 3.84 2.44 21.79
C GLU A 102 2.32 2.37 22.04
N ASN A 103 1.65 1.31 21.56
CA ASN A 103 0.20 1.18 21.55
C ASN A 103 -0.27 -0.19 22.04
N VAL A 104 0.44 -0.77 23.01
CA VAL A 104 0.09 -2.08 23.60
C VAL A 104 -1.20 -2.01 24.43
N GLU A 105 -1.50 -0.87 25.06
CA GLU A 105 -2.74 -0.68 25.83
C GLU A 105 -4.01 -0.94 24.98
N PRO A 106 -4.20 -0.32 23.80
CA PRO A 106 -5.30 -0.67 22.89
C PRO A 106 -5.38 -2.15 22.51
N MET A 107 -4.23 -2.85 22.44
CA MET A 107 -4.19 -4.29 22.15
C MET A 107 -4.73 -5.08 23.35
N ILE A 108 -4.28 -4.77 24.56
CA ILE A 108 -4.78 -5.39 25.80
C ILE A 108 -6.29 -5.14 25.95
N GLU A 109 -6.76 -3.92 25.68
CA GLU A 109 -8.19 -3.58 25.69
C GLU A 109 -9.00 -4.43 24.70
N LEU A 110 -8.49 -4.59 23.47
CA LEU A 110 -9.12 -5.44 22.46
C LEU A 110 -9.20 -6.90 22.91
N VAL A 111 -8.10 -7.45 23.44
CA VAL A 111 -8.06 -8.84 23.93
C VAL A 111 -9.01 -9.03 25.12
N ALA A 112 -9.07 -8.08 26.06
CA ALA A 112 -9.99 -8.14 27.19
C ALA A 112 -11.45 -8.15 26.72
N LYS A 113 -11.78 -7.32 25.74
CA LYS A 113 -13.11 -7.28 25.12
C LYS A 113 -13.46 -8.59 24.39
N LEU A 114 -12.49 -9.21 23.70
CA LEU A 114 -12.70 -10.51 23.05
C LEU A 114 -12.97 -11.62 24.07
N VAL A 115 -12.26 -11.61 25.21
CA VAL A 115 -12.51 -12.55 26.32
C VAL A 115 -13.89 -12.31 26.92
N GLU A 116 -14.24 -11.06 27.23
CA GLU A 116 -15.55 -10.69 27.79
C GLU A 116 -16.72 -11.14 26.90
N ARG A 117 -16.55 -11.04 25.57
CA ARG A 117 -17.57 -11.44 24.59
C ARG A 117 -17.56 -12.93 24.25
N GLY A 118 -16.68 -13.72 24.87
CA GLY A 118 -16.60 -15.16 24.67
C GLY A 118 -15.96 -15.58 23.34
N HIS A 119 -15.15 -14.71 22.72
CA HIS A 119 -14.40 -14.99 21.49
C HIS A 119 -12.94 -15.36 21.74
N ALA A 120 -12.47 -15.27 22.98
CA ALA A 120 -11.12 -15.62 23.38
C ALA A 120 -11.11 -16.34 24.73
N TYR A 121 -10.08 -17.15 24.96
CA TYR A 121 -9.88 -17.86 26.22
C TYR A 121 -8.42 -17.76 26.70
N THR A 122 -8.26 -17.77 28.01
CA THR A 122 -6.95 -17.78 28.68
C THR A 122 -6.53 -19.23 28.96
N ALA A 123 -5.29 -19.57 28.62
CA ALA A 123 -4.66 -20.83 28.95
C ALA A 123 -3.94 -20.77 30.31
N PRO A 124 -3.66 -21.91 30.98
CA PRO A 124 -3.04 -21.92 32.31
C PRO A 124 -1.65 -21.27 32.40
N ASP A 125 -0.94 -21.14 31.29
CA ASP A 125 0.39 -20.53 31.18
C ASP A 125 0.34 -18.99 31.06
N GLY A 126 -0.85 -18.38 30.98
CA GLY A 126 -1.05 -16.95 30.76
C GLY A 126 -1.23 -16.55 29.29
N SER A 127 -1.14 -17.50 28.35
CA SER A 127 -1.45 -17.24 26.95
C SER A 127 -2.94 -16.95 26.77
N VAL A 128 -3.28 -16.08 25.82
CA VAL A 128 -4.68 -15.83 25.43
C VAL A 128 -4.82 -16.14 23.95
N PHE A 129 -5.81 -16.96 23.59
CA PHE A 129 -6.06 -17.39 22.22
C PHE A 129 -7.43 -16.91 21.74
N PHE A 130 -7.53 -16.59 20.45
CA PHE A 130 -8.82 -16.40 19.79
C PHE A 130 -9.46 -17.75 19.50
N ASP A 131 -10.69 -17.98 19.95
CA ASP A 131 -11.45 -19.20 19.65
C ASP A 131 -12.12 -19.06 18.29
N VAL A 132 -11.53 -19.64 17.24
CA VAL A 132 -12.03 -19.48 15.87
C VAL A 132 -13.46 -20.01 15.69
N ARG A 133 -13.88 -20.95 16.55
CA ARG A 133 -15.22 -21.57 16.47
C ARG A 133 -16.33 -20.57 16.80
N THR A 134 -15.97 -19.49 17.48
CA THR A 134 -16.89 -18.41 17.87
C THR A 134 -17.13 -17.40 16.74
N PHE A 135 -16.38 -17.50 15.64
CA PHE A 135 -16.54 -16.66 14.46
C PHE A 135 -16.81 -17.51 13.20
N PRO A 136 -18.09 -17.90 12.95
CA PRO A 136 -18.45 -18.80 11.84
C PRO A 136 -18.08 -18.30 10.44
N ALA A 137 -17.86 -16.99 10.28
CA ALA A 137 -17.50 -16.35 9.02
C ALA A 137 -15.98 -16.36 8.73
N TYR A 138 -15.17 -17.06 9.54
CA TYR A 138 -13.73 -17.19 9.33
C TYR A 138 -13.42 -17.97 8.04
N GLY A 139 -12.50 -17.45 7.23
CA GLY A 139 -12.10 -18.00 5.92
C GLY A 139 -12.92 -17.45 4.76
N GLU A 140 -13.88 -16.56 5.00
CA GLU A 140 -14.65 -15.92 3.93
C GLU A 140 -13.86 -14.85 3.17
N LEU A 141 -12.86 -14.22 3.79
CA LEU A 141 -12.04 -13.22 3.10
C LEU A 141 -11.04 -13.90 2.15
N SER A 142 -10.34 -14.95 2.60
CA SER A 142 -9.37 -15.68 1.79
C SER A 142 -10.01 -16.60 0.76
N GLY A 143 -11.26 -17.01 0.96
CA GLY A 143 -11.91 -18.07 0.20
C GLY A 143 -11.48 -19.48 0.64
N ASP A 144 -10.53 -19.60 1.57
CA ASP A 144 -10.12 -20.85 2.20
C ASP A 144 -11.10 -21.21 3.31
N ARG A 145 -12.34 -21.55 2.92
CA ARG A 145 -13.32 -22.16 3.83
C ARG A 145 -12.78 -23.55 4.21
N PRO A 146 -12.40 -23.81 5.47
CA PRO A 146 -11.69 -25.03 5.83
C PRO A 146 -12.55 -26.27 5.58
N GLU A 147 -12.19 -27.14 4.63
CA GLU A 147 -12.89 -28.41 4.37
C GLU A 147 -12.51 -29.52 5.39
N ALA A 148 -11.42 -29.39 6.17
CA ALA A 148 -11.09 -30.13 7.42
C ALA A 148 -9.69 -29.74 7.97
N PRO A 149 -9.37 -29.86 9.29
CA PRO A 149 -10.21 -29.74 10.48
C PRO A 149 -9.85 -28.44 11.23
N ARG A 150 -10.64 -27.37 11.05
CA ARG A 150 -10.59 -26.10 11.80
C ARG A 150 -9.25 -25.32 11.68
N PRO A 151 -9.28 -24.01 11.41
CA PRO A 151 -8.12 -23.16 11.62
C PRO A 151 -7.67 -23.33 13.07
N ALA A 152 -6.35 -23.36 13.32
CA ALA A 152 -5.87 -23.34 14.69
C ALA A 152 -6.22 -21.99 15.32
N ASP A 153 -6.70 -22.03 16.56
CA ASP A 153 -6.78 -20.85 17.40
C ASP A 153 -5.39 -20.17 17.41
N TRP A 154 -5.35 -18.84 17.28
CA TRP A 154 -4.10 -18.09 17.24
C TRP A 154 -3.94 -17.26 18.51
N ALA A 155 -2.70 -17.01 18.89
CA ALA A 155 -2.39 -16.22 20.06
C ALA A 155 -2.80 -14.75 19.85
N LEU A 156 -3.50 -14.23 20.85
CA LEU A 156 -3.78 -12.82 21.05
C LEU A 156 -2.79 -12.20 22.05
N TRP A 157 -2.31 -12.99 23.00
CA TRP A 157 -1.29 -12.63 23.98
C TRP A 157 -0.43 -13.84 24.30
N GLU A 158 0.89 -13.65 24.36
CA GLU A 158 1.86 -14.70 24.67
C GLU A 158 2.70 -14.31 25.89
N PRO A 159 2.86 -15.18 26.90
CA PRO A 159 3.72 -14.93 28.04
C PRO A 159 5.17 -14.66 27.62
N GLY A 160 5.83 -13.74 28.30
CA GLY A 160 7.18 -13.33 27.97
C GLY A 160 7.79 -12.44 29.04
N ASP A 161 9.10 -12.56 29.24
CA ASP A 161 9.88 -11.85 30.26
C ASP A 161 11.02 -11.01 29.66
N GLY A 162 11.01 -10.83 28.33
CA GLY A 162 12.01 -10.03 27.61
C GLY A 162 11.88 -8.52 27.85
N GLU A 163 12.82 -7.77 27.26
CA GLU A 163 12.83 -6.30 27.33
C GLU A 163 11.59 -5.69 26.68
N LEU A 164 11.18 -6.22 25.53
CA LEU A 164 9.91 -5.89 24.87
C LEU A 164 8.79 -6.77 25.41
N SER A 165 8.48 -6.65 26.70
CA SER A 165 7.31 -7.30 27.32
C SER A 165 6.59 -6.33 28.25
N TRP A 166 5.27 -6.47 28.33
CA TRP A 166 4.39 -5.55 29.05
C TRP A 166 3.54 -6.32 30.05
N ASP A 167 3.12 -5.64 31.11
CA ASP A 167 2.20 -6.20 32.08
C ASP A 167 0.77 -6.20 31.51
N SER A 168 0.01 -7.26 31.78
CA SER A 168 -1.37 -7.41 31.35
C SER A 168 -2.21 -8.14 32.41
N PRO A 169 -3.55 -8.16 32.29
CA PRO A 169 -4.41 -8.97 33.16
C PRO A 169 -4.10 -10.46 33.16
N TRP A 170 -3.39 -10.97 32.15
CA TRP A 170 -3.02 -12.38 32.01
C TRP A 170 -1.56 -12.67 32.37
N GLY A 171 -0.86 -11.67 32.94
CA GLY A 171 0.56 -11.74 33.24
C GLY A 171 1.43 -11.00 32.22
N ARG A 172 2.74 -10.97 32.49
CA ARG A 172 3.71 -10.28 31.65
C ARG A 172 3.90 -11.03 30.32
N GLY A 173 3.92 -10.30 29.22
CA GLY A 173 4.05 -10.91 27.89
C GLY A 173 4.04 -9.92 26.73
N VAL A 174 3.72 -10.44 25.55
CA VAL A 174 3.73 -9.73 24.27
C VAL A 174 2.41 -9.90 23.52
N PRO A 175 1.97 -8.89 22.75
CA PRO A 175 0.83 -9.03 21.86
C PRO A 175 1.08 -10.08 20.77
N GLY A 176 0.05 -10.85 20.45
CA GLY A 176 0.07 -11.76 19.32
C GLY A 176 0.17 -11.02 17.97
N ARG A 177 0.75 -11.68 16.96
CA ARG A 177 1.08 -11.13 15.63
C ARG A 177 -0.03 -10.31 14.96
N HIS A 178 -1.29 -10.69 15.18
CA HIS A 178 -2.44 -10.15 14.46
C HIS A 178 -3.15 -9.02 15.22
N VAL A 179 -2.96 -8.92 16.53
CA VAL A 179 -3.74 -8.04 17.41
C VAL A 179 -3.45 -6.57 17.16
N ALA A 180 -2.20 -6.26 16.80
CA ALA A 180 -1.76 -4.90 16.58
C ALA A 180 -2.59 -4.21 15.48
N CYS A 181 -2.77 -4.83 14.30
CA CYS A 181 -3.49 -4.18 13.22
C CYS A 181 -4.97 -3.96 13.56
N SER A 182 -5.65 -4.96 14.14
CA SER A 182 -7.02 -4.85 14.64
C SER A 182 -7.18 -3.70 15.65
N ALA A 183 -6.32 -3.63 16.66
CA ALA A 183 -6.41 -2.63 17.71
C ALA A 183 -6.11 -1.22 17.18
N LEU A 184 -5.09 -1.08 16.33
CA LEU A 184 -4.66 0.19 15.77
C LEU A 184 -5.64 0.73 14.72
N SER A 185 -6.20 -0.12 13.87
CA SER A 185 -7.22 0.28 12.91
C SER A 185 -8.47 0.81 13.64
N LEU A 186 -8.95 0.09 14.66
CA LEU A 186 -10.07 0.53 15.50
C LEU A 186 -9.75 1.82 16.28
N ARG A 187 -8.55 1.95 16.86
CA ARG A 187 -8.16 3.11 17.66
C ARG A 187 -8.08 4.40 16.84
N PHE A 188 -7.46 4.33 15.66
CA PHE A 188 -7.13 5.52 14.86
C PHE A 188 -8.17 5.85 13.80
N LEU A 189 -8.95 4.87 13.32
CA LEU A 189 -9.98 5.08 12.29
C LEU A 189 -11.40 4.96 12.84
N GLY A 190 -11.58 4.30 13.98
CA GLY A 190 -12.87 3.99 14.58
C GLY A 190 -13.44 2.65 14.10
N PRO A 191 -14.70 2.34 14.44
CA PRO A 191 -15.30 1.03 14.20
C PRO A 191 -15.77 0.81 12.75
N ALA A 192 -15.36 1.66 11.81
CA ALA A 192 -15.72 1.53 10.40
C ALA A 192 -14.53 1.97 9.53
N VAL A 193 -13.97 1.05 8.77
CA VAL A 193 -12.86 1.25 7.84
C VAL A 193 -13.40 1.04 6.42
N ASP A 194 -13.27 2.04 5.56
CA ASP A 194 -13.83 1.98 4.21
C ASP A 194 -13.01 1.07 3.30
N LEU A 195 -11.68 1.13 3.40
CA LEU A 195 -10.74 0.34 2.61
C LEU A 195 -9.60 -0.18 3.50
N HIS A 196 -9.35 -1.47 3.44
CA HIS A 196 -8.16 -2.11 4.01
C HIS A 196 -7.28 -2.63 2.87
N LEU A 197 -6.03 -2.20 2.81
CA LEU A 197 -5.09 -2.59 1.75
C LEU A 197 -3.91 -3.41 2.27
N GLY A 198 -3.55 -4.43 1.52
CA GLY A 198 -2.46 -5.33 1.83
C GLY A 198 -1.87 -6.00 0.58
N ASP A 199 -0.83 -6.80 0.77
CA ASP A 199 -0.43 -7.79 -0.22
C ASP A 199 -1.28 -9.06 -0.08
N ILE A 200 -1.43 -9.84 -1.15
CA ILE A 200 -2.25 -11.05 -1.15
C ILE A 200 -1.73 -12.14 -0.18
N GLU A 201 -0.45 -12.10 0.20
CA GLU A 201 0.13 -13.05 1.15
C GLU A 201 -0.30 -12.75 2.59
N ARG A 202 -0.76 -11.52 2.86
CA ARG A 202 -1.38 -11.15 4.15
C ARG A 202 -2.85 -11.54 4.24
N CYS A 203 -3.53 -11.72 3.10
CA CYS A 203 -4.95 -12.09 3.08
C CYS A 203 -5.26 -13.27 4.02
N PHE A 204 -4.38 -14.29 4.04
CA PHE A 204 -4.40 -15.37 5.01
C PHE A 204 -2.98 -15.67 5.54
N PRO A 205 -2.79 -15.86 6.86
CA PRO A 205 -3.82 -15.82 7.92
C PRO A 205 -4.04 -14.41 8.49
N HIS A 206 -3.32 -13.39 8.03
CA HIS A 206 -3.21 -12.13 8.77
C HIS A 206 -4.49 -11.29 8.73
N ASP A 207 -4.95 -10.94 7.53
CA ASP A 207 -6.13 -10.10 7.35
C ASP A 207 -7.42 -10.84 7.75
N GLU A 208 -7.46 -12.17 7.56
CA GLU A 208 -8.55 -13.02 8.06
C GLU A 208 -8.64 -12.99 9.60
N ALA A 209 -7.50 -13.06 10.29
CA ALA A 209 -7.45 -12.93 11.75
C ALA A 209 -7.81 -11.51 12.23
N GLU A 210 -7.38 -10.47 11.51
CA GLU A 210 -7.73 -9.08 11.81
C GLU A 210 -9.23 -8.82 11.69
N ARG A 211 -9.84 -9.30 10.61
CA ARG A 211 -11.29 -9.25 10.40
C ARG A 211 -12.02 -9.94 11.56
N ALA A 212 -11.63 -11.18 11.88
CA ALA A 212 -12.28 -11.95 12.94
C ALA A 212 -12.19 -11.25 14.31
N GLN A 213 -11.03 -10.70 14.67
CA GLN A 213 -10.86 -9.96 15.92
C GLN A 213 -11.69 -8.69 15.96
N SER A 214 -11.62 -7.89 14.90
CA SER A 214 -12.28 -6.58 14.84
C SER A 214 -13.79 -6.73 14.81
N ASP A 215 -14.31 -7.67 14.03
CA ASP A 215 -15.74 -7.93 13.89
C ASP A 215 -16.31 -8.56 15.16
N ALA A 216 -15.63 -9.53 15.77
CA ALA A 216 -16.02 -10.10 17.05
C ALA A 216 -16.05 -9.05 18.17
N ALA A 217 -15.06 -8.16 18.20
CA ALA A 217 -14.98 -7.10 19.20
C ALA A 217 -16.03 -6.01 19.01
N THR A 218 -16.48 -5.73 17.79
CA THR A 218 -17.45 -4.65 17.48
C THR A 218 -18.88 -5.13 17.26
N GLY A 219 -19.07 -6.41 16.93
CA GLY A 219 -20.35 -7.04 16.63
C GLY A 219 -20.88 -6.77 15.20
N HIS A 220 -20.06 -6.25 14.30
CA HIS A 220 -20.41 -6.00 12.90
C HIS A 220 -19.15 -6.01 12.02
N GLU A 221 -19.32 -6.03 10.70
CA GLU A 221 -18.20 -5.95 9.76
C GLU A 221 -17.54 -4.56 9.82
N VAL A 222 -16.29 -4.50 10.29
CA VAL A 222 -15.53 -3.25 10.47
C VAL A 222 -15.00 -2.74 9.13
N VAL A 223 -14.48 -3.64 8.29
CA VAL A 223 -13.87 -3.29 6.99
C VAL A 223 -14.88 -3.49 5.87
N ARG A 224 -15.19 -2.42 5.14
CA ARG A 224 -16.14 -2.48 4.02
C ARG A 224 -15.55 -3.15 2.79
N HIS A 225 -14.33 -2.77 2.40
CA HIS A 225 -13.65 -3.25 1.20
C HIS A 225 -12.23 -3.70 1.50
N TRP A 226 -11.92 -4.95 1.16
CA TRP A 226 -10.57 -5.52 1.25
C TRP A 226 -9.90 -5.51 -0.12
N VAL A 227 -8.72 -4.91 -0.23
CA VAL A 227 -8.04 -4.70 -1.51
C VAL A 227 -6.60 -5.22 -1.42
N HIS A 228 -6.32 -6.31 -2.13
CA HIS A 228 -5.00 -6.94 -2.10
C HIS A 228 -4.25 -6.81 -3.43
N GLY A 229 -3.00 -6.36 -3.33
CA GLY A 229 -2.03 -6.42 -4.44
C GLY A 229 -1.47 -7.82 -4.62
N GLU A 230 -1.28 -8.24 -5.87
CA GLU A 230 -0.66 -9.53 -6.16
C GLU A 230 0.86 -9.53 -5.92
N ARG A 231 1.42 -10.74 -5.83
CA ARG A 231 2.83 -10.97 -5.51
C ARG A 231 3.76 -10.35 -6.54
N LEU A 232 4.89 -9.87 -6.04
CA LEU A 232 6.04 -9.45 -6.83
C LEU A 232 7.09 -10.57 -6.83
N LEU A 233 7.63 -10.86 -8.00
CA LEU A 233 8.84 -11.64 -8.21
C LEU A 233 9.95 -10.72 -8.71
N PHE A 234 11.19 -11.11 -8.47
CA PHE A 234 12.34 -10.50 -9.10
C PHE A 234 13.16 -11.58 -9.81
N ASP A 235 13.37 -11.43 -11.13
CA ASP A 235 14.02 -12.42 -11.99
C ASP A 235 13.47 -13.85 -11.77
N GLY A 236 12.16 -13.98 -11.69
CA GLY A 236 11.45 -15.26 -11.46
C GLY A 236 11.53 -15.81 -10.04
N ARG A 237 12.22 -15.13 -9.11
CA ARG A 237 12.35 -15.54 -7.71
C ARG A 237 11.34 -14.81 -6.82
N ALA A 238 10.79 -15.56 -5.86
CA ALA A 238 9.95 -15.04 -4.78
C ALA A 238 10.76 -14.97 -3.48
N GLY A 239 10.35 -14.14 -2.52
CA GLY A 239 10.94 -14.10 -1.18
C GLY A 239 12.29 -13.39 -1.13
N SER A 240 13.12 -13.75 -0.14
CA SER A 240 14.28 -13.04 0.44
C SER A 240 15.48 -12.71 -0.47
N ASP A 241 15.46 -13.06 -1.75
CA ASP A 241 16.45 -12.64 -2.76
C ASP A 241 16.12 -11.23 -3.30
N VAL A 242 15.75 -10.31 -2.41
CA VAL A 242 14.95 -9.13 -2.77
C VAL A 242 15.77 -7.89 -3.02
N VAL A 243 15.47 -7.25 -4.14
CA VAL A 243 15.98 -5.94 -4.50
C VAL A 243 15.39 -4.87 -3.59
N LEU A 244 16.26 -4.00 -3.09
CA LEU A 244 15.91 -2.81 -2.34
C LEU A 244 15.82 -1.61 -3.28
N LEU A 245 15.12 -0.56 -2.87
CA LEU A 245 15.09 0.68 -3.65
C LEU A 245 16.51 1.29 -3.78
N SER A 246 17.35 1.12 -2.76
CA SER A 246 18.76 1.55 -2.81
C SER A 246 19.59 0.84 -3.87
N ASP A 247 19.25 -0.39 -4.25
CA ASP A 247 19.96 -1.11 -5.31
C ASP A 247 19.62 -0.49 -6.68
N VAL A 248 18.36 -0.08 -6.86
CA VAL A 248 17.89 0.61 -8.06
C VAL A 248 18.60 1.95 -8.24
N THR A 249 18.71 2.73 -7.15
CA THR A 249 19.42 4.01 -7.19
C THR A 249 20.92 3.83 -7.35
N ALA A 250 21.53 2.81 -6.73
CA ALA A 250 22.93 2.46 -6.92
C ALA A 250 23.25 2.04 -8.37
N ALA A 251 22.27 1.45 -9.08
CA ALA A 251 22.37 1.16 -10.51
C ALA A 251 22.20 2.40 -11.42
N GLY A 252 22.07 3.61 -10.85
CA GLY A 252 21.92 4.87 -11.57
C GLY A 252 20.51 5.13 -12.11
N LEU A 253 19.52 4.34 -11.70
CA LEU A 253 18.13 4.50 -12.11
C LEU A 253 17.40 5.46 -11.17
N ASP A 254 16.40 6.16 -11.68
CA ASP A 254 15.52 6.99 -10.87
C ASP A 254 14.66 6.11 -9.93
N PRO A 255 14.51 6.44 -8.64
CA PRO A 255 13.64 5.65 -7.75
C PRO A 255 12.19 5.55 -8.26
N LEU A 256 11.67 6.59 -8.93
CA LEU A 256 10.33 6.56 -9.51
C LEU A 256 10.22 5.68 -10.77
N ALA A 257 11.34 5.14 -11.28
CA ALA A 257 11.29 4.05 -12.26
C ALA A 257 10.64 2.79 -11.68
N VAL A 258 10.81 2.53 -10.37
CA VAL A 258 10.09 1.44 -9.68
C VAL A 258 8.60 1.72 -9.67
N ARG A 259 8.19 2.94 -9.32
CA ARG A 259 6.79 3.35 -9.32
C ARG A 259 6.18 3.24 -10.72
N MET A 260 6.89 3.70 -11.74
CA MET A 260 6.49 3.56 -13.14
C MET A 260 6.31 2.08 -13.51
N ALA A 261 7.29 1.22 -13.18
CA ALA A 261 7.21 -0.21 -13.43
C ALA A 261 6.01 -0.87 -12.70
N PHE A 262 5.66 -0.42 -11.49
CA PHE A 262 4.45 -0.90 -10.83
C PHE A 262 3.17 -0.46 -11.56
N LEU A 263 3.11 0.78 -12.05
CA LEU A 263 1.94 1.31 -12.75
C LEU A 263 1.76 0.69 -14.15
N GLU A 264 2.85 0.23 -14.78
CA GLU A 264 2.81 -0.50 -16.06
C GLU A 264 2.13 -1.87 -15.96
N HIS A 265 1.91 -2.37 -14.74
CA HIS A 265 1.28 -3.66 -14.47
C HIS A 265 0.08 -3.53 -13.54
N HIS A 266 -1.03 -4.17 -13.89
CA HIS A 266 -2.22 -4.14 -13.05
C HIS A 266 -1.93 -4.70 -11.65
N TYR A 267 -2.39 -4.04 -10.59
CA TYR A 267 -2.02 -4.37 -9.20
C TYR A 267 -2.39 -5.81 -8.79
N ARG A 268 -3.49 -6.34 -9.36
CA ARG A 268 -3.99 -7.72 -9.18
C ARG A 268 -3.30 -8.77 -10.08
N ARG A 269 -2.24 -8.40 -10.78
CA ARG A 269 -1.46 -9.36 -11.58
C ARG A 269 -0.12 -9.59 -10.90
N ARG A 270 0.27 -10.86 -10.86
CA ARG A 270 1.63 -11.24 -10.49
C ARG A 270 2.59 -10.47 -11.38
N LEU A 271 3.55 -9.80 -10.76
CA LEU A 271 4.55 -8.99 -11.45
C LEU A 271 5.89 -9.67 -11.31
N ASP A 272 6.56 -9.94 -12.43
CA ASP A 272 7.96 -10.35 -12.43
C ASP A 272 8.80 -9.14 -12.88
N LEU A 273 9.45 -8.49 -11.91
CA LEU A 273 10.37 -7.40 -12.19
C LEU A 273 11.73 -7.95 -12.58
N THR A 274 12.36 -7.30 -13.55
CA THR A 274 13.75 -7.54 -13.91
C THR A 274 14.49 -6.22 -13.99
N TRP A 275 15.82 -6.26 -14.06
CA TRP A 275 16.58 -5.05 -14.34
C TRP A 275 16.22 -4.41 -15.68
N ASP A 276 15.79 -5.20 -16.67
CA ASP A 276 15.38 -4.67 -17.97
C ASP A 276 14.02 -3.98 -17.91
N THR A 277 13.08 -4.48 -17.11
CA THR A 277 11.81 -3.76 -16.87
C THR A 277 12.07 -2.43 -16.16
N LEU A 278 12.93 -2.41 -15.14
CA LEU A 278 13.30 -1.19 -14.42
C LEU A 278 13.99 -0.17 -15.34
N ARG A 279 14.94 -0.60 -16.18
CA ARG A 279 15.59 0.28 -17.17
C ARG A 279 14.60 0.79 -18.22
N ALA A 280 13.63 -0.01 -18.63
CA ALA A 280 12.60 0.42 -19.57
C ALA A 280 11.67 1.47 -18.96
N ALA A 281 11.24 1.26 -17.71
CA ALA A 281 10.44 2.20 -16.95
C ALA A 281 11.20 3.53 -16.73
N ASP A 282 12.49 3.48 -16.35
CA ASP A 282 13.35 4.66 -16.20
C ASP A 282 13.46 5.46 -17.52
N ARG A 283 13.69 4.78 -18.66
CA ARG A 283 13.72 5.44 -19.98
C ARG A 283 12.40 6.13 -20.31
N THR A 284 11.27 5.50 -20.01
CA THR A 284 9.95 6.11 -20.26
C THR A 284 9.72 7.31 -19.35
N LEU A 285 10.04 7.19 -18.06
CA LEU A 285 9.92 8.27 -17.08
C LEU A 285 10.75 9.49 -17.50
N ARG A 286 12.03 9.31 -17.81
CA ARG A 286 12.93 10.39 -18.26
C ARG A 286 12.45 11.03 -19.56
N ARG A 287 11.99 10.22 -20.52
CA ARG A 287 11.43 10.71 -21.78
C ARG A 287 10.22 11.60 -21.52
N TRP A 288 9.28 11.17 -20.68
CA TRP A 288 8.07 11.94 -20.36
C TRP A 288 8.38 13.22 -19.59
N ARG A 289 9.31 13.20 -18.63
CA ARG A 289 9.77 14.43 -17.95
C ARG A 289 10.40 15.43 -18.93
N SER A 290 11.23 14.96 -19.84
CA SER A 290 11.82 15.79 -20.91
C SER A 290 10.74 16.38 -21.83
N ARG A 291 9.73 15.59 -22.22
CA ARG A 291 8.59 16.08 -23.01
C ARG A 291 7.75 17.11 -22.26
N VAL A 292 7.47 16.88 -20.98
CA VAL A 292 6.75 17.82 -20.13
C VAL A 292 7.51 19.14 -20.00
N ALA A 293 8.84 19.09 -19.84
CA ALA A 293 9.68 20.29 -19.85
C ALA A 293 9.64 21.05 -21.19
N GLU A 294 9.73 20.34 -22.32
CA GLU A 294 9.60 20.90 -23.67
C GLU A 294 8.22 21.57 -23.88
N TRP A 295 7.15 20.90 -23.51
CA TRP A 295 5.79 21.43 -23.67
C TRP A 295 5.51 22.63 -22.77
N ALA A 296 6.20 22.76 -21.64
CA ALA A 296 6.11 23.91 -20.73
C ALA A 296 6.64 25.22 -21.34
N GLU A 297 7.40 25.16 -22.44
CA GLU A 297 7.85 26.34 -23.19
C GLU A 297 6.79 26.88 -24.15
N SER A 298 5.66 26.17 -24.31
CA SER A 298 4.54 26.58 -25.15
C SER A 298 3.43 27.26 -24.32
N PRO A 299 2.60 28.13 -24.93
CA PRO A 299 1.41 28.66 -24.25
C PRO A 299 0.50 27.52 -23.77
N SER A 300 -0.01 27.65 -22.54
CA SER A 300 -1.02 26.73 -22.00
C SER A 300 -2.25 26.68 -22.91
N ALA A 301 -2.89 25.52 -22.98
CA ALA A 301 -4.10 25.28 -23.74
C ALA A 301 -5.01 24.30 -22.97
N PRO A 302 -6.34 24.31 -23.23
CA PRO A 302 -7.24 23.37 -22.58
C PRO A 302 -6.75 21.92 -22.72
N MET A 303 -6.84 21.15 -21.65
CA MET A 303 -6.47 19.73 -21.65
C MET A 303 -7.14 18.98 -22.80
N ALA A 304 -6.44 17.98 -23.33
CA ALA A 304 -6.99 17.04 -24.30
C ALA A 304 -8.10 16.17 -23.67
N ALA A 305 -9.31 16.74 -23.56
CA ALA A 305 -10.41 16.20 -22.75
C ALA A 305 -10.70 14.71 -23.03
N GLY A 306 -10.77 14.31 -24.30
CA GLY A 306 -11.03 12.91 -24.66
C GLY A 306 -9.93 11.93 -24.19
N HIS A 307 -8.67 12.35 -24.14
CA HIS A 307 -7.59 11.53 -23.59
C HIS A 307 -7.68 11.48 -22.07
N VAL A 308 -7.90 12.62 -21.41
CA VAL A 308 -8.03 12.70 -19.96
C VAL A 308 -9.22 11.87 -19.46
N GLU A 309 -10.37 11.94 -20.12
CA GLU A 309 -11.55 11.13 -19.77
C GLU A 309 -11.28 9.63 -19.89
N ARG A 310 -10.58 9.20 -20.95
CA ARG A 310 -10.18 7.79 -21.12
C ARG A 310 -9.22 7.34 -20.01
N VAL A 311 -8.27 8.20 -19.62
CA VAL A 311 -7.36 7.93 -18.50
C VAL A 311 -8.12 7.83 -17.18
N GLU A 312 -8.99 8.80 -16.87
CA GLU A 312 -9.77 8.81 -15.62
C GLU A 312 -10.78 7.65 -15.55
N SER A 313 -11.31 7.23 -16.70
CA SER A 313 -12.16 6.04 -16.79
C SER A 313 -11.37 4.79 -16.46
N ALA A 314 -10.17 4.62 -17.03
CA ALA A 314 -9.30 3.47 -16.74
C ALA A 314 -8.88 3.43 -15.26
N LEU A 315 -8.42 4.56 -14.71
CA LEU A 315 -8.09 4.68 -13.28
C LEU A 315 -9.32 4.46 -12.36
N GLY A 316 -10.51 4.79 -12.86
CA GLY A 316 -11.77 4.60 -12.14
C GLY A 316 -12.31 3.18 -12.13
N ASP A 317 -11.88 2.35 -13.09
CA ASP A 317 -12.32 0.96 -13.25
C ASP A 317 -11.21 0.00 -12.80
N ASP A 318 -11.27 -0.39 -11.52
CA ASP A 318 -10.32 -1.29 -10.88
C ASP A 318 -8.85 -0.85 -10.97
N LEU A 319 -8.60 0.47 -10.99
CA LEU A 319 -7.25 1.03 -11.05
C LEU A 319 -6.44 0.51 -12.25
N ASP A 320 -7.02 0.46 -13.46
CA ASP A 320 -6.33 0.01 -14.68
C ASP A 320 -5.27 1.03 -15.14
N THR A 321 -4.16 1.08 -14.39
CA THR A 321 -3.00 1.92 -14.66
C THR A 321 -2.31 1.55 -15.98
N PRO A 322 -2.21 0.27 -16.41
CA PRO A 322 -1.70 -0.04 -17.75
C PRO A 322 -2.52 0.61 -18.86
N ALA A 323 -3.85 0.59 -18.79
CA ALA A 323 -4.69 1.28 -19.76
C ALA A 323 -4.51 2.79 -19.72
N ALA A 324 -4.45 3.39 -18.53
CA ALA A 324 -4.17 4.81 -18.36
C ALA A 324 -2.83 5.23 -19.01
N LEU A 325 -1.75 4.47 -18.76
CA LEU A 325 -0.43 4.73 -19.33
C LEU A 325 -0.40 4.56 -20.86
N ARG A 326 -1.16 3.60 -21.42
CA ARG A 326 -1.31 3.47 -22.88
C ARG A 326 -1.91 4.74 -23.49
N VAL A 327 -2.97 5.28 -22.89
CA VAL A 327 -3.62 6.52 -23.37
C VAL A 327 -2.68 7.72 -23.26
N LEU A 328 -1.88 7.82 -22.19
CA LEU A 328 -0.84 8.87 -22.10
C LEU A 328 0.22 8.72 -23.19
N GLY A 329 0.63 7.48 -23.50
CA GLY A 329 1.55 7.22 -24.60
C GLY A 329 0.96 7.57 -25.98
N GLU A 330 -0.34 7.39 -26.19
CA GLU A 330 -1.04 7.87 -27.39
C GLU A 330 -0.99 9.40 -27.46
N LEU A 331 -1.35 10.09 -26.37
CA LEU A 331 -1.33 11.55 -26.26
C LEU A 331 0.07 12.14 -26.49
N GLU A 332 1.11 11.50 -25.95
CA GLU A 332 2.51 11.87 -26.17
C GLU A 332 2.80 12.01 -27.67
N ARG A 333 2.35 11.03 -28.47
CA ARG A 333 2.67 10.89 -29.90
C ARG A 333 1.70 11.60 -30.84
N ASP A 334 0.55 12.05 -30.34
CA ASP A 334 -0.47 12.70 -31.16
C ASP A 334 -0.01 14.09 -31.62
N GLY A 335 0.37 14.22 -32.90
CA GLY A 335 0.82 15.49 -33.48
C GLY A 335 -0.29 16.52 -33.69
N SER A 336 -1.57 16.12 -33.55
CA SER A 336 -2.71 17.03 -33.69
C SER A 336 -3.03 17.82 -32.41
N VAL A 337 -2.52 17.36 -31.26
CA VAL A 337 -2.73 18.00 -29.96
C VAL A 337 -1.64 19.04 -29.69
N PRO A 338 -1.98 20.31 -29.38
CA PRO A 338 -1.00 21.34 -29.06
C PRO A 338 -0.15 20.98 -27.82
N PRO A 339 1.14 21.35 -27.77
CA PRO A 339 2.02 21.08 -26.62
C PRO A 339 1.44 21.53 -25.27
N GLY A 340 0.88 22.74 -25.18
CA GLY A 340 0.24 23.22 -23.95
C GLY A 340 -0.91 22.34 -23.46
N ALA A 341 -1.69 21.75 -24.37
CA ALA A 341 -2.78 20.84 -23.99
C ALA A 341 -2.24 19.49 -23.49
N LYS A 342 -1.12 19.02 -24.04
CA LYS A 342 -0.42 17.81 -23.56
C LYS A 342 0.16 18.04 -22.17
N LEU A 343 0.81 19.20 -21.96
CA LEU A 343 1.35 19.61 -20.65
C LEU A 343 0.25 19.55 -19.58
N GLU A 344 -0.84 20.27 -19.77
CA GLU A 344 -1.93 20.34 -18.78
C GLU A 344 -2.52 18.95 -18.48
N ALA A 345 -2.69 18.11 -19.51
CA ALA A 345 -3.19 16.75 -19.35
C ALA A 345 -2.22 15.85 -18.56
N PHE A 346 -0.92 15.90 -18.88
CA PHE A 346 0.11 15.15 -18.17
C PHE A 346 0.21 15.60 -16.70
N LEU A 347 0.22 16.91 -16.43
CA LEU A 347 0.24 17.44 -15.06
C LEU A 347 -1.01 17.07 -14.27
N HIS A 348 -2.19 17.10 -14.90
CA HIS A 348 -3.44 16.71 -14.25
C HIS A 348 -3.47 15.24 -13.87
N VAL A 349 -3.05 14.35 -14.79
CA VAL A 349 -3.01 12.91 -14.55
C VAL A 349 -1.91 12.55 -13.54
N ASP A 350 -0.78 13.25 -13.55
CA ASP A 350 0.34 12.98 -12.63
C ASP A 350 0.00 13.25 -11.16
N GLN A 351 -1.05 14.04 -10.87
CA GLN A 351 -1.58 14.17 -9.51
C GLN A 351 -2.01 12.81 -8.93
N VAL A 352 -2.43 11.87 -9.79
CA VAL A 352 -2.75 10.49 -9.45
C VAL A 352 -1.55 9.56 -9.61
N LEU A 353 -0.83 9.65 -10.73
CA LEU A 353 0.26 8.72 -11.00
C LEU A 353 1.46 8.95 -10.09
N GLY A 354 1.74 10.16 -9.63
CA GLY A 354 2.81 10.45 -8.67
C GLY A 354 4.21 10.21 -9.24
N LEU A 355 4.41 10.40 -10.54
CA LEU A 355 5.69 10.19 -11.24
C LEU A 355 6.59 11.43 -11.22
N ASP A 356 6.11 12.54 -10.68
CA ASP A 356 6.84 13.81 -10.62
C ASP A 356 7.32 14.22 -12.03
N LEU A 357 6.38 14.24 -12.96
CA LEU A 357 6.62 14.62 -14.34
C LEU A 357 7.10 16.08 -14.54
N PRO A 358 6.73 17.07 -13.69
CA PRO A 358 7.22 18.44 -13.88
C PRO A 358 8.64 18.68 -13.39
N ILE A 359 9.34 17.68 -12.81
CA ILE A 359 10.61 17.89 -12.12
C ILE A 359 11.70 18.54 -13.00
N ASP A 360 11.64 18.39 -14.32
CA ASP A 360 12.63 18.93 -15.26
C ASP A 360 12.25 20.27 -15.88
N ILE A 361 11.05 20.81 -15.57
CA ILE A 361 10.63 22.13 -16.07
C ILE A 361 11.61 23.21 -15.58
N GLY A 362 12.16 23.98 -16.51
CA GLY A 362 13.10 25.07 -16.22
C GLY A 362 14.53 24.63 -15.90
N LYS A 363 14.85 23.33 -15.94
CA LYS A 363 16.25 22.88 -15.85
C LYS A 363 16.97 23.16 -17.16
N ALA A 364 18.24 23.58 -17.04
CA ALA A 364 19.11 23.69 -18.21
C ALA A 364 19.28 22.30 -18.86
N PRO A 365 19.29 22.20 -20.21
CA PRO A 365 19.56 20.93 -20.88
C PRO A 365 20.91 20.40 -20.41
N THR A 366 20.95 19.17 -19.89
CA THR A 366 22.20 18.49 -19.59
C THR A 366 22.90 18.20 -20.92
N LEU A 367 23.92 19.00 -21.25
CA LEU A 367 24.77 18.72 -22.41
C LEU A 367 25.37 17.32 -22.24
N PRO A 368 25.33 16.44 -23.26
CA PRO A 368 26.00 15.16 -23.18
C PRO A 368 27.48 15.38 -22.88
N ALA A 369 28.07 14.50 -22.05
CA ALA A 369 29.48 14.56 -21.72
C ALA A 369 30.32 14.54 -23.01
N GLY A 370 30.91 15.69 -23.37
CA GLY A 370 31.68 15.87 -24.60
C GLY A 370 31.15 16.94 -25.59
N GLY A 371 30.04 17.62 -25.29
CA GLY A 371 29.59 18.76 -26.09
C GLY A 371 30.52 19.97 -25.93
N GLN A 372 31.37 20.23 -26.93
CA GLN A 372 32.22 21.42 -27.00
C GLN A 372 31.36 22.69 -26.90
N THR A 373 31.69 23.54 -25.93
CA THR A 373 31.22 24.93 -25.89
C THR A 373 31.81 25.66 -27.08
N TRP A 374 30.97 26.09 -28.03
CA TRP A 374 31.39 27.05 -29.05
C TRP A 374 31.64 28.39 -28.36
N ALA A 375 32.87 28.88 -28.51
CA ALA A 375 33.39 30.11 -27.92
C ALA A 375 32.76 31.37 -28.52
#